data_AF-A0A8H7E862-F1
#
_entry.id   AF-A0A8H7E862-F1
#
_cell.length_a   1.000
_cell.length_b   1.000
_cell.length_c   1.000
_cell.angle_alpha   90.00
_cell.angle_beta   90.00
_cell.angle_gamma   90.00
#
_symmetry.space_group_name_H-M   'P 1'
#
loop_
_entity.id
_entity.type
_entity.pdbx_description
1 polymer ?
#
loop_
_entity_poly.entity_id
_entity_poly.type
_entity_poly.pdbx_seq_one_letter_code
_entity_poly.pdbx_strand_id
1 'polypeptide(L)'
;MQWNASKHAGFTSGTRGCDNYPEVNVEAAQRDPDSIYHFWQNVLNLRKEHSDVFIEGGYEMYDLEIPIPSHLPDSQWRAARLGRFELLI
;
A
#
# COMPACT_ATOMS: atom_id res chain seq x y z
N MET A 1 5.32 -13.33 10.15
CA MET A 1 5.41 -13.37 8.67
C MET A 1 4.78 -14.65 8.16
N GLN A 2 4.32 -14.67 6.91
CA GLN A 2 3.82 -15.88 6.25
C GLN A 2 4.85 -16.35 5.21
N TRP A 3 5.86 -17.11 5.64
CA TRP A 3 6.99 -17.47 4.78
C TRP A 3 6.62 -18.54 3.76
N ASN A 4 5.91 -19.58 4.19
CA ASN A 4 5.50 -20.71 3.35
C ASN A 4 4.22 -21.36 3.90
N ALA A 5 3.76 -22.44 3.27
CA ALA A 5 2.54 -23.17 3.65
C ALA A 5 2.71 -24.12 4.86
N SER A 6 3.90 -24.22 5.46
CA SER A 6 4.12 -25.08 6.63
C SER A 6 3.39 -24.55 7.86
N LYS A 7 3.25 -25.39 8.91
CA LYS A 7 2.56 -25.02 10.15
C LYS A 7 3.06 -23.65 10.67
N HIS A 8 2.12 -22.79 11.07
CA HIS A 8 2.41 -21.43 11.51
C HIS A 8 3.16 -20.59 10.45
N ALA A 9 2.94 -20.90 9.17
CA ALA A 9 3.52 -20.25 8.00
C ALA A 9 5.06 -20.22 7.96
N GLY A 10 5.71 -21.23 8.57
CA GLY A 10 7.18 -21.31 8.66
C GLY A 10 7.83 -20.24 9.53
N PHE A 11 7.06 -19.49 10.32
CA PHE A 11 7.58 -18.39 11.13
C PHE A 11 8.03 -18.82 12.54
N THR A 12 7.32 -19.75 13.16
CA THR A 12 7.57 -20.18 14.54
C THR A 12 6.99 -21.57 14.79
N SER A 13 7.42 -22.21 15.87
CA SER A 13 6.84 -23.46 16.38
C SER A 13 5.68 -23.24 17.37
N GLY A 14 5.47 -22.01 17.85
CA GLY A 14 4.37 -21.66 18.76
C GLY A 14 3.07 -21.26 18.05
N THR A 15 2.00 -21.01 18.82
CA THR A 15 0.69 -20.65 18.27
C THR A 15 0.65 -19.21 17.76
N ARG A 16 0.10 -19.00 16.56
CA ARG A 16 -0.14 -17.68 15.96
C ARG A 16 -1.38 -17.68 15.09
N GLY A 17 -2.05 -16.53 15.03
CA GLY A 17 -3.22 -16.31 14.18
C GLY A 17 -2.87 -15.84 12.77
N CYS A 18 -3.86 -16.01 11.88
CA CYS A 18 -3.88 -15.77 10.43
C CYS A 18 -3.76 -17.08 9.66
N ASP A 19 -4.92 -17.53 9.13
CA ASP A 19 -5.14 -18.91 8.66
C ASP A 19 -4.99 -19.07 7.14
N ASN A 20 -4.86 -17.97 6.39
CA ASN A 20 -4.75 -18.00 4.94
C ASN A 20 -3.34 -18.31 4.41
N TYR A 21 -2.37 -18.60 5.29
CA TYR A 21 -0.99 -18.91 4.90
C TYR A 21 -0.76 -20.12 4.00
N PRO A 22 -1.66 -21.15 3.94
CA PRO A 22 -1.50 -22.20 2.95
C PRO A 22 -1.58 -21.68 1.50
N GLU A 23 -2.30 -20.58 1.29
CA GLU A 23 -2.56 -19.99 -0.03
C GLU A 23 -1.76 -18.70 -0.25
N VAL A 24 -1.77 -17.78 0.73
CA VAL A 24 -1.13 -16.46 0.63
C VAL A 24 0.16 -16.45 1.44
N ASN A 25 1.31 -16.71 0.81
CA ASN A 25 2.60 -16.68 1.49
C ASN A 25 3.73 -16.23 0.55
N VAL A 26 4.89 -15.90 1.13
CA VAL A 26 6.05 -15.40 0.37
C VAL A 26 6.52 -16.43 -0.66
N GLU A 27 6.61 -17.70 -0.28
CA GLU A 27 7.06 -18.77 -1.16
C GLU A 27 6.15 -18.94 -2.39
N ALA A 28 4.83 -18.86 -2.21
CA ALA A 28 3.86 -18.88 -3.30
C ALA A 28 3.97 -17.61 -4.17
N ALA A 29 4.03 -16.44 -3.56
CA ALA A 29 4.14 -15.17 -4.26
C ALA A 29 5.44 -15.06 -5.09
N GLN A 30 6.55 -15.63 -4.62
CA GLN A 30 7.82 -15.64 -5.36
C GLN A 30 7.80 -16.55 -6.60
N ARG A 31 6.89 -17.53 -6.67
CA ARG A 31 6.76 -18.44 -7.81
C ARG A 31 5.80 -17.92 -8.88
N ASP A 32 4.84 -17.10 -8.48
CA ASP A 32 3.85 -16.52 -9.37
C ASP A 32 4.35 -15.17 -9.91
N PRO A 33 4.68 -15.06 -11.21
CA PRO A 33 5.21 -13.83 -11.80
C PRO A 33 4.22 -12.66 -11.77
N ASP A 34 2.91 -12.92 -11.66
CA ASP A 34 1.86 -11.90 -11.61
C ASP A 34 1.51 -11.49 -10.16
N SER A 35 2.29 -11.95 -9.18
CA SER A 35 2.02 -11.70 -7.77
C SER A 35 2.34 -10.27 -7.32
N ILE A 36 1.72 -9.88 -6.21
CA ILE A 36 2.00 -8.63 -5.50
C ILE A 36 3.49 -8.50 -5.12
N TYR A 37 4.20 -9.62 -4.90
CA TYR A 37 5.64 -9.60 -4.61
C TYR A 37 6.43 -9.00 -5.78
N HIS A 38 6.21 -9.49 -7.00
CA HIS A 38 6.90 -8.98 -8.18
C HIS A 38 6.43 -7.58 -8.57
N PHE A 39 5.15 -7.26 -8.38
CA PHE A 39 4.66 -5.89 -8.53
C PHE A 39 5.48 -4.90 -7.69
N TRP A 40 5.61 -5.14 -6.38
CA TRP A 40 6.38 -4.24 -5.51
C TRP A 40 7.88 -4.28 -5.79
N GLN A 41 8.43 -5.43 -6.16
CA GLN A 41 9.83 -5.52 -6.60
C GLN A 41 10.08 -4.58 -7.79
N ASN A 42 9.19 -4.59 -8.78
CA ASN A 42 9.28 -3.72 -9.96
C ASN A 42 9.12 -2.24 -9.60
N VAL A 43 8.15 -1.90 -8.73
CA VAL A 43 7.98 -0.51 -8.25
C VAL A 43 9.24 0.00 -7.52
N LEU A 44 9.84 -0.83 -6.66
CA LEU A 44 11.07 -0.46 -5.96
C LEU A 44 12.27 -0.34 -6.88
N ASN A 45 12.34 -1.15 -7.94
CA ASN A 45 13.36 -1.03 -8.97
C ASN A 45 13.19 0.29 -9.74
N LEU A 46 11.98 0.60 -10.21
CA LEU A 46 11.66 1.86 -10.88
C LEU A 46 12.02 3.08 -10.02
N ARG A 47 11.67 3.04 -8.71
CA ARG A 47 12.02 4.09 -7.75
C ARG A 47 13.53 4.32 -7.64
N LYS A 48 14.33 3.25 -7.71
CA LYS A 48 15.80 3.35 -7.65
C LYS A 48 16.40 3.80 -8.98
N GLU A 49 15.85 3.32 -10.09
CA GLU A 49 16.31 3.65 -11.44
C GLU A 49 16.12 5.14 -11.76
N HIS A 50 14.99 5.72 -11.33
CA HIS A 50 14.70 7.15 -11.48
C HIS A 50 14.74 7.86 -10.12
N SER A 51 15.86 7.73 -9.40
CA SER A 51 16.01 8.34 -8.07
C SER A 51 15.93 9.86 -8.11
N ASP A 52 16.40 10.47 -9.19
CA ASP A 52 16.32 11.91 -9.46
C ASP A 52 14.87 12.43 -9.48
N VAL A 53 13.90 11.57 -9.84
CA VAL A 53 12.46 11.90 -9.86
C VAL A 53 11.75 11.38 -8.60
N PHE A 54 11.89 10.08 -8.28
CA PHE A 54 11.10 9.44 -7.23
C PHE A 54 11.70 9.53 -5.82
N ILE A 55 12.93 10.01 -5.67
CA ILE A 55 13.60 10.19 -4.36
C ILE A 55 13.97 11.66 -4.14
N GLU A 56 14.58 12.29 -5.13
CA GLU A 56 15.14 13.64 -5.05
C GLU A 56 14.26 14.70 -5.72
N GLY A 57 13.29 14.27 -6.55
CA GLY A 57 12.44 15.16 -7.33
C GLY A 57 11.56 16.06 -6.47
N GLY A 58 11.21 17.22 -7.03
CA GLY A 58 10.22 18.12 -6.42
C GLY A 58 8.80 17.59 -6.59
N TYR A 59 7.97 17.76 -5.56
CA TYR A 59 6.54 17.48 -5.62
C TYR A 59 5.76 18.78 -5.52
N GLU A 60 4.92 19.05 -6.52
CA GLU A 60 3.98 20.17 -6.52
C GLU A 60 2.56 19.61 -6.69
N MET A 61 1.69 19.93 -5.74
CA MET A 61 0.29 19.53 -5.78
C MET A 61 -0.49 20.56 -6.59
N TYR A 62 -1.07 20.13 -7.70
CA TYR A 62 -2.05 20.91 -8.43
C TYR A 62 -3.43 20.60 -7.86
N ASP A 63 -4.14 21.63 -7.42
CA ASP A 63 -5.57 21.53 -7.13
C ASP A 63 -6.27 21.27 -8.46
N LEU A 64 -6.47 19.99 -8.76
CA LEU A 64 -7.39 19.60 -9.80
C LEU A 64 -8.73 20.14 -9.32
N GLU A 65 -9.32 21.11 -10.02
CA GLU A 65 -10.66 21.61 -9.75
C GLU A 65 -11.66 20.44 -9.88
N ILE A 66 -11.71 19.58 -8.86
CA ILE A 66 -12.74 18.58 -8.70
C ILE A 66 -13.97 19.41 -8.38
N PRO A 67 -14.99 19.43 -9.25
CA PRO A 67 -16.19 20.20 -9.00
C PRO A 67 -16.76 19.71 -7.68
N ILE A 68 -16.76 20.57 -6.67
CA ILE A 68 -17.37 20.26 -5.38
C ILE A 68 -18.86 20.05 -5.66
N PRO A 69 -19.43 18.86 -5.42
CA PRO A 69 -20.85 18.63 -5.60
C PRO A 69 -21.64 19.63 -4.74
N SER A 70 -22.43 20.50 -5.40
CA SER A 70 -23.16 21.61 -4.78
C SER A 70 -24.20 21.19 -3.73
N HIS A 71 -24.47 19.89 -3.63
CA HIS A 71 -25.45 19.30 -2.72
C HIS A 71 -24.85 18.80 -1.40
N LEU A 72 -23.53 18.88 -1.19
CA LEU A 72 -22.89 18.43 0.05
C LEU A 72 -22.67 19.59 1.03
N PRO A 73 -23.00 19.44 2.33
CA PRO A 73 -22.83 20.51 3.32
C PRO A 73 -21.36 20.92 3.53
N ASP A 74 -21.10 22.21 3.74
CA ASP A 74 -19.77 22.79 3.98
C ASP A 74 -18.94 22.13 5.10
N SER A 75 -19.61 21.49 6.07
CA SER A 75 -18.94 20.75 7.15
C SER A 75 -18.15 19.54 6.69
N GLN A 76 -18.44 19.00 5.50
CA GLN A 76 -17.78 17.82 4.94
C GLN A 76 -16.48 18.16 4.19
N TRP A 77 -16.21 19.44 3.88
CA TRP A 77 -15.06 19.86 3.07
C TRP A 77 -13.89 20.47 3.86
N ARG A 78 -14.12 20.93 5.09
CA ARG A 78 -13.10 21.66 5.87
C ARG A 78 -11.84 20.84 6.21
N ALA A 79 -11.93 19.51 6.20
CA ALA A 79 -10.77 18.63 6.40
C ALA A 79 -9.83 18.58 5.17
N ALA A 80 -10.38 18.72 3.95
CA ALA A 80 -9.60 18.59 2.72
C ALA A 80 -8.68 19.81 2.45
N ARG A 81 -9.04 21.00 2.91
CA ARG A 81 -8.31 22.25 2.62
C ARG A 81 -7.06 22.49 3.47
N LEU A 82 -6.89 21.75 4.57
CA LEU A 82 -5.82 22.00 5.54
C LEU A 82 -4.75 20.90 5.57
N GLY A 83 -4.77 19.94 4.64
CA GLY A 83 -3.80 18.84 4.61
C GLY A 83 -3.76 18.02 5.89
N ARG A 84 -4.80 18.11 6.72
CA ARG A 84 -4.92 17.44 8.01
C ARG A 84 -5.95 16.32 7.87
N PHE A 85 -5.45 15.14 7.55
CA PHE A 85 -6.21 13.89 7.69
C PHE A 85 -6.31 13.54 9.17
N GLU A 86 -7.23 14.18 9.90
CA GLU A 86 -7.73 13.59 11.14
C GLU A 86 -8.92 12.70 10.78
N LEU A 87 -8.66 11.39 10.67
CA LEU A 87 -9.70 10.37 10.72
C LEU A 87 -10.31 10.43 12.13
N LEU A 88 -11.51 10.98 12.25
CA LEU A 88 -12.37 10.76 13.41
C LEU A 88 -13.20 9.50 13.13
N ILE A 89 -12.77 8.41 13.74
CA ILE A 89 -13.67 7.34 14.21
C ILE A 89 -14.30 7.80 15.52
#